data_AF-A0A933A2U7-F1
#
_entry.id   AF-A0A933A2U7-F1
#
_cell.length_a   1.000
_cell.length_b   1.000
_cell.length_c   1.000
_cell.angle_alpha   90.00
_cell.angle_beta   90.00
_cell.angle_gamma   90.00
#
_symmetry.space_group_name_H-M   'P 1'
#
loop_
_entity.id
_entity.type
_entity.pdbx_description
1 polymer ?
#
loop_
_entity_poly.entity_id
_entity_poly.type
_entity_poly.pdbx_seq_one_letter_code
_entity_poly.pdbx_strand_id
1 'polypeptide(L)'
;IPLSTAYAVCEAFGWEAGLDRTFKDAPMFLGLYTGMLITGALVVLIPRLPLIPVMLASQVLNGILLPVIMVFMLILSNDRQLMGEYTNNRGFNLIAGFTVGALVILTLLLVLLTLFPHLLAG
;
A
#
# COMPACT_ATOMS: atom_id res chain seq x y z
N ILE A 1 3.06 1.27 7.26
CA ILE A 1 2.65 2.28 6.25
C ILE A 1 3.45 3.58 6.37
N PRO A 2 3.48 4.33 7.51
CA PRO A 2 4.15 5.64 7.54
C PRO A 2 5.65 5.56 7.21
N LEU A 3 6.34 4.51 7.65
CA LEU A 3 7.74 4.24 7.32
C LEU A 3 7.93 4.08 5.80
N SER A 4 7.21 3.14 5.17
CA SER A 4 7.32 2.89 3.72
C SER A 4 6.90 4.09 2.88
N THR A 5 5.89 4.85 3.32
CA THR A 5 5.47 6.09 2.66
C THR A 5 6.55 7.17 2.78
N ALA A 6 7.18 7.32 3.95
CA ALA A 6 8.28 8.26 4.13
C ALA A 6 9.48 7.90 3.24
N TYR A 7 9.81 6.62 3.11
CA TYR A 7 10.86 6.15 2.19
C TYR A 7 10.52 6.47 0.73
N ALA A 8 9.32 6.09 0.27
CA ALA A 8 8.90 6.33 -1.11
C ALA A 8 8.86 7.83 -1.46
N VAL A 9 8.41 8.68 -0.53
CA VAL A 9 8.42 10.14 -0.71
C VAL A 9 9.85 10.67 -0.77
N CYS A 10 10.72 10.27 0.17
CA CYS A 10 12.11 10.74 0.15
C CYS A 10 12.85 10.26 -1.12
N GLU A 11 12.62 9.04 -1.57
CA GLU A 11 13.16 8.51 -2.83
C GLU A 11 12.65 9.31 -4.04
N ALA A 12 11.36 9.63 -4.10
CA ALA A 12 10.77 10.41 -5.18
C ALA A 12 11.31 11.85 -5.27
N PHE A 13 11.65 12.46 -4.13
CA PHE A 13 12.24 13.80 -4.07
C PHE A 13 13.78 13.81 -4.04
N GLY A 14 14.43 12.64 -4.07
CA GLY A 14 15.88 12.51 -4.02
C GLY A 14 16.51 12.89 -2.67
N TRP A 15 15.73 12.86 -1.59
CA TRP A 15 16.21 13.15 -0.24
C TRP A 15 16.83 11.92 0.42
N GLU A 16 17.86 12.14 1.23
CA GLU A 16 18.50 11.08 2.01
C GLU A 16 17.47 10.43 2.95
N ALA A 17 17.27 9.11 2.80
CA ALA A 17 16.30 8.33 3.56
C ALA A 17 17.03 7.24 4.37
N GLY A 18 16.69 7.09 5.65
CA GLY A 18 17.30 6.08 6.50
C GLY A 18 16.84 6.16 7.95
N LEU A 19 16.41 5.02 8.50
CA LEU A 19 16.17 4.87 9.96
C LEU A 19 17.46 4.84 10.77
N ASP A 20 18.55 4.35 10.17
CA ASP A 20 19.91 4.35 10.77
C ASP A 20 20.62 5.70 10.67
N ARG A 21 19.98 6.71 10.08
CA ARG A 21 20.54 8.07 9.92
C ARG A 21 20.05 8.95 11.07
N THR A 22 20.95 9.79 11.59
CA THR A 22 20.59 10.73 12.66
C THR A 22 19.68 11.82 12.08
N PHE A 23 18.84 12.47 12.91
CA PHE A 23 17.98 13.61 12.51
C PHE A 23 18.70 14.73 11.76
N LYS A 24 20.03 14.83 11.89
CA LYS A 24 20.88 15.76 11.14
C LYS A 24 21.20 15.32 9.70
N ASP A 25 21.26 14.02 9.45
CA ASP A 25 21.61 13.45 8.14
C ASP A 25 20.36 13.31 7.26
N ALA A 26 19.22 12.90 7.86
CA ALA A 26 17.96 12.71 7.14
C ALA A 26 16.79 13.49 7.78
N PRO A 27 16.88 14.83 7.90
CA PRO A 27 15.88 15.63 8.62
C PRO A 27 14.48 15.53 8.00
N MET A 28 14.42 15.40 6.67
CA MET A 28 13.15 15.34 5.94
C MET A 28 12.47 13.99 6.14
N PHE A 29 13.20 12.87 6.12
CA PHE A 29 12.66 11.53 6.36
C PHE A 29 12.11 11.38 7.78
N LEU A 30 12.90 11.69 8.81
CA LEU A 30 12.45 11.58 10.19
C LEU A 30 11.36 12.61 10.51
N GLY A 31 11.42 13.82 9.95
CA GLY A 31 10.36 14.81 10.10
C GLY A 31 9.01 14.34 9.55
N LEU A 32 9.01 13.76 8.35
CA LEU A 32 7.79 13.24 7.70
C LEU A 32 7.23 12.03 8.46
N TYR A 33 8.11 11.11 8.87
CA TYR A 33 7.75 9.95 9.68
C TYR A 33 7.16 10.34 11.04
N THR A 34 7.86 11.16 11.82
CA THR A 34 7.41 11.63 13.13
C THR A 34 6.14 12.47 13.01
N GLY A 35 6.03 13.32 11.98
CA GLY A 35 4.82 14.10 11.71
C GLY A 35 3.60 13.23 11.44
N MET A 36 3.73 12.16 10.64
CA MET A 36 2.66 11.19 10.40
C MET A 36 2.24 10.48 11.70
N LEU A 37 3.20 10.09 12.54
CA LEU A 37 2.92 9.44 13.82
C LEU A 37 2.18 10.38 14.79
N ILE A 38 2.66 11.61 14.96
CA ILE A 38 2.04 12.60 15.85
C ILE A 38 0.62 12.91 15.37
N THR A 39 0.44 13.13 14.07
CA THR A 39 -0.88 13.40 13.49
C THR A 39 -1.84 12.24 13.74
N GLY A 40 -1.40 11.00 13.51
CA GLY A 40 -2.20 9.81 13.80
C GLY A 40 -2.55 9.68 15.28
N ALA A 41 -1.58 9.92 16.18
CA ALA A 41 -1.79 9.86 17.62
C ALA A 41 -2.80 10.92 18.11
N LEU A 42 -2.74 12.15 17.58
CA LEU A 42 -3.69 13.21 17.89
C LEU A 42 -5.11 12.85 17.44
N VAL A 43 -5.26 12.27 16.25
CA VAL A 43 -6.57 11.84 15.74
C VAL A 43 -7.16 10.72 16.60
N VAL A 44 -6.33 9.77 17.07
CA VAL A 44 -6.77 8.66 17.94
C VAL A 44 -7.22 9.15 19.32
N LEU A 45 -6.67 10.26 19.82
CA LEU A 45 -7.00 10.79 21.15
C LEU A 45 -8.38 11.44 21.24
N ILE A 46 -9.03 11.74 20.10
CA ILE A 46 -10.38 12.34 20.08
C ILE A 46 -11.42 11.31 20.58
N PRO A 47 -12.05 11.55 21.74
CA PRO A 47 -13.08 10.64 22.24
C PRO A 47 -14.31 10.69 21.32
N ARG A 48 -14.88 9.51 21.04
CA ARG A 48 -16.04 9.25 20.14
C ARG A 48 -15.75 9.11 18.64
N LEU A 49 -14.50 9.10 18.19
CA LEU A 49 -14.23 8.64 16.81
C LEU A 49 -14.49 7.13 16.71
N PRO A 50 -15.32 6.66 15.78
CA PRO A 50 -15.48 5.24 15.55
C PRO A 50 -14.22 4.71 14.85
N LEU A 51 -13.23 4.27 15.63
CA LEU A 51 -11.94 3.79 15.12
C LEU A 51 -12.09 2.58 14.20
N ILE A 52 -13.07 1.72 14.47
CA ILE A 52 -13.31 0.50 13.69
C ILE A 52 -13.65 0.82 12.23
N PRO A 53 -14.66 1.65 11.90
CA PRO A 53 -14.95 1.98 10.50
C PRO A 53 -13.83 2.78 9.83
N VAL A 54 -13.09 3.63 10.56
CA VAL A 54 -11.91 4.31 10.00
C VAL A 54 -10.82 3.32 9.62
N MET A 55 -10.55 2.34 10.49
CA MET A 55 -9.59 1.27 10.23
C MET A 55 -10.04 0.37 9.08
N LEU A 56 -11.32 -0.03 9.05
CA LEU A 56 -11.89 -0.82 7.95
C LEU A 56 -11.81 -0.06 6.62
N ALA A 57 -12.13 1.23 6.60
CA ALA A 57 -11.98 2.06 5.40
C ALA A 57 -10.53 2.11 4.91
N SER A 58 -9.55 2.27 5.82
CA SER A 58 -8.13 2.24 5.46
C SER A 58 -7.68 0.87 4.95
N GLN A 59 -8.22 -0.22 5.48
CA GLN A 59 -7.93 -1.58 5.01
C GLN A 59 -8.51 -1.85 3.62
N VAL A 60 -9.77 -1.43 3.40
CA VAL A 60 -10.41 -1.51 2.07
C VAL A 60 -9.61 -0.73 1.04
N LEU A 61 -9.18 0.49 1.37
CA LEU A 61 -8.32 1.30 0.49
C LEU A 61 -7.00 0.57 0.17
N ASN A 62 -6.35 -0.01 1.18
CA ASN A 62 -5.11 -0.78 0.99
C ASN A 62 -5.34 -2.01 0.09
N GLY A 63 -6.45 -2.73 0.29
CA GLY A 63 -6.86 -3.87 -0.52
C GLY A 63 -7.08 -3.51 -1.99
N ILE A 64 -7.62 -2.32 -2.28
CA ILE A 64 -7.80 -1.82 -3.64
C ILE A 64 -6.47 -1.36 -4.26
N LEU A 65 -5.55 -0.80 -3.48
CA LEU A 65 -4.24 -0.33 -3.96
C LEU A 65 -3.29 -1.48 -4.33
N LEU A 66 -3.32 -2.58 -3.58
CA LEU A 66 -2.48 -3.76 -3.81
C LEU A 66 -2.52 -4.29 -5.26
N PRO A 67 -3.68 -4.61 -5.86
CA PRO A 67 -3.74 -5.12 -7.23
C PRO A 67 -3.26 -4.09 -8.25
N VAL A 68 -3.54 -2.80 -8.04
CA VAL A 68 -3.04 -1.73 -8.92
C VAL A 68 -1.52 -1.72 -8.94
N ILE A 69 -0.88 -1.69 -7.77
CA ILE A 69 0.57 -1.74 -7.63
C ILE A 69 1.13 -3.02 -8.25
N MET A 70 0.46 -4.16 -8.04
CA MET A 70 0.91 -5.45 -8.55
C MET A 70 0.87 -5.53 -10.08
N VAL A 71 -0.13 -4.93 -10.73
CA VAL A 71 -0.19 -4.82 -12.18
C VAL A 71 1.00 -3.99 -12.69
N PHE A 72 1.28 -2.84 -12.10
CA PHE A 72 2.44 -2.03 -12.49
C PHE A 72 3.76 -2.76 -12.28
N MET A 73 3.92 -3.44 -11.14
CA MET A 73 5.10 -4.27 -10.87
C MET A 73 5.27 -5.40 -11.89
N LEU A 74 4.17 -6.05 -12.31
CA LEU A 74 4.22 -7.09 -13.34
C LEU A 74 4.60 -6.55 -14.71
N ILE A 75 4.07 -5.38 -15.10
CA ILE A 75 4.44 -4.72 -16.35
C ILE A 75 5.94 -4.40 -16.33
N LEU A 76 6.42 -3.78 -15.24
CA LEU A 76 7.83 -3.42 -15.08
C LEU A 76 8.75 -4.65 -15.07
N SER A 77 8.34 -5.72 -14.39
CA SER A 77 9.10 -6.98 -14.31
C SER A 77 9.08 -7.78 -15.62
N ASN A 78 8.08 -7.57 -16.47
CA ASN A 78 8.01 -8.21 -17.79
C ASN A 78 8.73 -7.39 -18.87
N ASP A 79 9.17 -6.16 -18.56
CA ASP A 79 9.88 -5.30 -19.48
C ASP A 79 11.34 -5.76 -19.63
N ARG A 80 11.72 -6.20 -20.85
CA ARG A 80 13.07 -6.65 -21.18
C ARG A 80 14.12 -5.53 -21.18
N GLN A 81 13.73 -4.28 -21.40
CA GLN A 81 14.66 -3.15 -21.33
C GLN A 81 15.05 -2.85 -19.87
N LEU A 82 14.13 -3.05 -18.93
CA LEU A 82 14.37 -2.85 -17.50
C LEU A 82 14.97 -4.07 -16.78
N MET A 83 14.49 -5.28 -17.07
CA MET A 83 14.91 -6.52 -16.37
C MET A 83 15.97 -7.36 -17.11
N GLY A 84 16.30 -7.05 -18.37
CA GLY A 84 17.32 -7.75 -19.14
C GLY A 84 17.01 -9.24 -19.34
N GLU A 85 17.94 -10.13 -18.95
CA GLU A 85 17.78 -11.59 -19.07
C GLU A 85 16.88 -12.22 -18.00
N TYR A 86 16.53 -11.49 -16.93
CA TYR A 86 15.71 -11.98 -15.81
C TYR A 86 14.20 -11.77 -16.03
N THR A 87 13.77 -11.57 -17.28
CA THR A 87 12.34 -11.37 -17.55
C THR A 87 11.49 -12.56 -17.18
N ASN A 88 10.28 -12.22 -16.71
CA ASN A 88 9.32 -13.19 -16.24
C ASN A 88 8.95 -14.21 -17.34
N ASN A 89 9.14 -15.49 -17.07
CA ASN A 89 8.82 -16.54 -18.04
C ASN A 89 7.29 -16.72 -18.14
N ARG A 90 6.79 -17.23 -19.28
CA ARG A 90 5.33 -17.32 -19.56
C ARG A 90 4.52 -18.03 -18.46
N GLY A 91 5.12 -19.01 -17.77
CA GLY A 91 4.51 -19.68 -16.63
C GLY A 91 4.34 -18.80 -15.39
N PHE A 92 5.31 -17.94 -15.10
CA PHE A 92 5.24 -17.02 -13.97
C PHE A 92 4.23 -15.90 -14.23
N ASN A 93 4.11 -15.44 -15.49
CA ASN A 93 3.08 -14.49 -15.87
C ASN A 93 1.66 -15.08 -15.75
N LEU A 94 1.50 -16.39 -15.99
CA LEU A 94 0.23 -17.11 -15.77
C LEU A 94 -0.14 -17.18 -14.28
N ILE A 95 0.83 -17.54 -13.43
CA ILE A 95 0.64 -17.60 -11.97
C ILE A 95 0.36 -16.21 -11.39
N ALA A 96 1.10 -15.20 -11.85
CA ALA A 96 0.92 -13.84 -11.40
C ALA A 96 -0.44 -13.27 -11.86
N GLY A 97 -0.84 -13.54 -13.10
CA GLY A 97 -2.17 -13.20 -13.60
C GLY A 97 -3.30 -13.87 -12.81
N PHE A 98 -3.14 -15.16 -12.48
CA PHE A 98 -4.09 -15.87 -11.61
C PHE A 98 -4.15 -15.26 -10.20
N THR A 99 -3.00 -14.94 -9.62
CA THR A 99 -2.89 -14.35 -8.28
C THR A 99 -3.54 -12.97 -8.24
N VAL A 100 -3.25 -12.11 -9.22
CA VAL A 100 -3.88 -10.79 -9.34
C VAL A 100 -5.38 -10.93 -9.57
N GLY A 101 -5.81 -11.84 -10.44
CA GLY A 101 -7.23 -12.13 -10.66
C GLY A 101 -7.95 -12.55 -9.38
N ALA A 102 -7.38 -13.50 -8.63
CA ALA A 102 -7.91 -13.96 -7.36
C ALA A 102 -7.97 -12.83 -6.32
N LEU A 103 -6.92 -12.01 -6.22
CA LEU A 103 -6.88 -10.85 -5.32
C LEU A 103 -7.93 -9.81 -5.68
N VAL A 104 -8.12 -9.50 -6.96
CA VAL A 104 -9.14 -8.56 -7.44
C VAL A 104 -10.55 -9.09 -7.14
N ILE A 105 -10.82 -10.36 -7.41
CA ILE A 105 -12.11 -11.00 -7.11
C ILE A 105 -12.40 -10.94 -5.61
N LEU A 106 -11.42 -11.32 -4.78
CA LEU A 106 -11.58 -11.32 -3.33
C LEU A 106 -11.77 -9.90 -2.78
N THR A 107 -11.02 -8.92 -3.31
CA THR A 107 -11.16 -7.51 -2.92
C THR A 107 -12.53 -6.96 -3.32
N LEU A 108 -13.00 -7.25 -4.53
CA LEU A 108 -14.33 -6.85 -5.00
C LEU A 108 -15.43 -7.49 -4.14
N LEU A 109 -15.31 -8.77 -3.82
CA LEU A 109 -16.24 -9.47 -2.93
C LEU A 109 -16.29 -8.77 -1.57
N LEU A 110 -15.13 -8.48 -0.96
CA LEU A 110 -15.04 -7.85 0.35
C LEU A 110 -15.63 -6.43 0.33
N VAL A 111 -15.34 -5.64 -0.71
CA VAL A 111 -15.94 -4.30 -0.91
C VAL A 111 -17.46 -4.39 -1.06
N LEU A 112 -17.97 -5.34 -1.84
CA LEU A 112 -19.41 -5.57 -2.03
C LEU A 112 -20.09 -5.95 -0.71
N LEU A 113 -19.48 -6.83 0.09
CA LEU A 113 -19.98 -7.20 1.41
C LEU A 113 -19.95 -6.03 2.40
N THR A 114 -18.93 -5.17 2.30
CA THR A 114 -18.77 -4.00 3.17
C THR A 114 -19.79 -2.91 2.82
N LEU A 115 -20.12 -2.72 1.54
CA LEU A 115 -21.09 -1.72 1.06
C LEU A 115 -22.55 -2.21 1.12
N PHE A 116 -22.79 -3.50 0.87
CA PHE A 116 -24.10 -4.13 0.84
C PHE A 116 -24.21 -5.29 1.86
N PRO A 117 -24.12 -5.01 3.18
CA PRO A 117 -24.28 -6.04 4.21
C PRO A 117 -25.68 -6.70 4.22
N HIS A 118 -26.65 -6.13 3.50
CA HIS A 118 -28.03 -6.62 3.36
C HIS A 118 -28.19 -7.79 2.38
N LEU A 119 -27.17 -8.15 1.60
CA LEU A 119 -27.20 -9.33 0.70
C LEU A 119 -26.96 -10.67 1.42
N LEU A 120 -26.47 -10.65 2.66
CA LEU A 120 -26.26 -11.85 3.50
C LEU A 120 -27.28 -11.99 4.65
N ALA A 121 -28.14 -10.98 4.86
CA ALA A 121 -29.16 -10.99 5.92
C ALA A 121 -30.54 -11.50 5.45
N GLY A 122 -30.57 -12.27 4.36
CA GLY A 122 -31.75 -12.96 3.82
C GLY A 122 -31.66 -14.46 4.02
#